data_AF-A0A2X3J2M1-F1
#
_entry.id   AF-A0A2X3J2M1-F1
#
_cell.length_a   1.000
_cell.length_b   1.000
_cell.length_c   1.000
_cell.angle_alpha   90.00
_cell.angle_beta   90.00
_cell.angle_gamma   90.00
#
_symmetry.space_group_name_H-M   'P 1'
#
loop_
_entity.id
_entity.type
_entity.pdbx_description
1 polymer ?
#
loop_
_entity_poly.entity_id
_entity_poly.type
_entity_poly.pdbx_seq_one_letter_code
_entity_poly.pdbx_strand_id
1 'polypeptide(L)'
;MQIGDNNQIAALTGITVVGDFRRRDMALGGQGAPLVPAFHQALLAHPVERRMVLNIGGIANLSLLIPDQPVRGYDTGPGNMLMDAWIWRQRGKGYDKDAEWASRGKVVIPLLQQMLSDPYFAAPAPKSTGREYFNYGWLERQLAMFPALAGEDVQATLTELTATTIAEQVLLSGGCERLMVCGGGSRNPLLMARLAALLPGTEVTTTDEAGISGDDMEALAFAWLAYRTMSGLPGNLPSVTGASEPTILGAIYPANPRHNQS
;
A
#
# COMPACT_ATOMS: atom_id res chain seq x y z
N MET A 1 13.26 6.45 10.99
CA MET A 1 14.67 6.44 10.58
C MET A 1 14.82 5.46 9.44
N GLN A 2 15.30 5.87 8.25
CA GLN A 2 15.69 4.94 7.19
C GLN A 2 17.19 4.61 7.33
N ILE A 3 17.55 3.36 7.08
CA ILE A 3 18.94 2.90 6.98
C ILE A 3 19.35 2.73 5.52
N GLY A 4 20.64 2.47 5.28
CA GLY A 4 21.24 2.43 3.95
C GLY A 4 22.11 3.66 3.73
N ASP A 5 23.43 3.49 3.73
CA ASP A 5 24.37 4.60 3.55
C ASP A 5 24.46 4.99 2.07
N ASN A 6 23.79 6.09 1.72
CA ASN A 6 23.78 6.62 0.36
C ASN A 6 25.18 6.98 -0.16
N ASN A 7 26.14 7.32 0.72
CA ASN A 7 27.53 7.55 0.32
C ASN A 7 28.20 6.26 -0.12
N GLN A 8 27.95 5.14 0.58
CA GLN A 8 28.46 3.83 0.19
C GLN A 8 27.83 3.38 -1.14
N ILE A 9 26.52 3.57 -1.32
CA ILE A 9 25.86 3.24 -2.59
C ILE A 9 26.50 4.05 -3.74
N ALA A 10 26.68 5.35 -3.56
CA ALA A 10 27.32 6.20 -4.57
C ALA A 10 28.77 5.77 -4.86
N ALA A 11 29.55 5.46 -3.83
CA ALA A 11 30.94 5.02 -3.97
C ALA A 11 31.08 3.65 -4.67
N LEU A 12 30.21 2.70 -4.35
CA LEU A 12 30.27 1.34 -4.91
C LEU A 12 29.71 1.25 -6.33
N THR A 13 28.71 2.07 -6.66
CA THR A 13 28.06 2.04 -7.98
C THR A 13 28.67 3.03 -8.98
N GLY A 14 29.34 4.09 -8.49
CA GLY A 14 29.78 5.20 -9.31
C GLY A 14 28.63 5.99 -9.93
N ILE A 15 27.44 5.93 -9.32
CA ILE A 15 26.22 6.63 -9.76
C ILE A 15 25.81 7.62 -8.67
N THR A 16 25.46 8.85 -9.05
CA THR A 16 24.90 9.83 -8.10
C THR A 16 23.62 9.29 -7.50
N VAL A 17 23.55 9.25 -6.17
CA VAL A 17 22.40 8.73 -5.43
C VAL A 17 21.57 9.89 -4.93
N VAL A 18 20.25 9.81 -5.09
CA VAL A 18 19.32 10.60 -4.31
C VAL A 18 18.68 9.68 -3.28
N GLY A 19 18.79 10.02 -2.01
CA GLY A 19 18.23 9.23 -0.91
C GLY A 19 17.57 10.14 0.14
N ASP A 20 17.13 9.55 1.25
CA ASP A 20 16.58 10.29 2.39
C ASP A 20 15.31 11.13 2.08
N PHE A 21 14.36 10.53 1.36
CA PHE A 21 13.20 11.26 0.87
C PHE A 21 12.23 11.74 1.97
N ARG A 22 12.21 11.13 3.16
CA ARG A 22 11.16 11.39 4.17
C ARG A 22 11.46 12.57 5.09
N ARG A 23 12.73 12.79 5.44
CA ARG A 23 13.09 13.72 6.53
C ARG A 23 12.73 15.17 6.23
N ARG A 24 12.79 15.61 4.98
CA ARG A 24 12.43 16.99 4.62
C ARG A 24 10.92 17.27 4.73
N ASP A 25 10.08 16.31 4.33
CA ASP A 25 8.64 16.40 4.53
C ASP A 25 8.30 16.51 6.02
N MET A 26 8.95 15.69 6.85
CA MET A 26 8.80 15.73 8.32
C MET A 26 9.29 17.04 8.93
N ALA A 27 10.37 17.63 8.40
CA ALA A 27 10.86 18.93 8.86
C ALA A 27 9.85 20.08 8.59
N LEU A 28 8.92 19.88 7.66
CA LEU A 28 7.81 20.79 7.36
C LEU A 28 6.50 20.38 8.04
N GLY A 29 6.56 19.52 9.07
CA GLY A 29 5.40 19.09 9.84
C GLY A 29 4.60 17.93 9.22
N GLY A 30 5.05 17.37 8.10
CA GLY A 30 4.42 16.20 7.49
C GLY A 30 4.77 14.89 8.18
N GLN A 31 4.08 13.83 7.81
CA GLN A 31 4.32 12.47 8.33
C GLN A 31 5.51 11.76 7.65
N GLY A 32 6.03 12.27 6.53
CA GLY A 32 7.05 11.60 5.72
C GLY A 32 6.53 10.38 4.94
N ALA A 33 5.22 10.11 4.99
CA ALA A 33 4.57 8.98 4.35
C ALA A 33 3.06 9.23 4.17
N PRO A 34 2.40 8.55 3.21
CA PRO A 34 3.01 7.88 2.05
C PRO A 34 3.54 8.91 1.02
N LEU A 35 4.68 8.62 0.38
CA LEU A 35 5.28 9.51 -0.66
C LEU A 35 4.86 9.13 -2.10
N VAL A 36 4.44 7.89 -2.29
CA VAL A 36 4.04 7.32 -3.58
C VAL A 36 2.81 8.03 -4.22
N PRO A 37 1.86 8.63 -3.49
CA PRO A 37 0.70 9.28 -4.13
C PRO A 37 1.05 10.38 -5.13
N ALA A 38 2.17 11.09 -4.96
CA ALA A 38 2.64 12.08 -5.92
C ALA A 38 3.03 11.44 -7.26
N PHE A 39 3.65 10.26 -7.20
CA PHE A 39 3.99 9.45 -8.36
C PHE A 39 2.75 8.85 -9.03
N HIS A 40 1.82 8.31 -8.23
CA HIS A 40 0.53 7.83 -8.73
C HIS A 40 -0.24 8.94 -9.47
N GLN A 41 -0.27 10.16 -8.92
CA GLN A 41 -0.88 11.30 -9.60
C GLN A 41 -0.21 11.60 -10.93
N ALA A 42 1.13 11.62 -10.97
CA ALA A 42 1.87 11.96 -12.18
C ALA A 42 1.65 10.95 -13.32
N LEU A 43 1.44 9.68 -13.01
CA LEU A 43 1.30 8.62 -14.03
C LEU A 43 -0.13 8.18 -14.31
N LEU A 44 -0.98 8.14 -13.29
CA LEU A 44 -2.25 7.42 -13.35
C LEU A 44 -3.47 8.32 -13.20
N ALA A 45 -3.30 9.61 -12.90
CA ALA A 45 -4.41 10.55 -12.87
C ALA A 45 -5.07 10.67 -14.25
N HIS A 46 -6.36 10.96 -14.26
CA HIS A 46 -7.15 11.13 -15.48
C HIS A 46 -7.95 12.44 -15.38
N PRO A 47 -8.16 13.18 -16.48
CA PRO A 47 -8.87 14.45 -16.44
C PRO A 47 -10.35 14.35 -16.05
N VAL A 48 -10.97 13.18 -16.25
CA VAL A 48 -12.43 13.00 -16.02
C VAL A 48 -12.79 11.74 -15.22
N GLU A 49 -11.89 10.77 -15.15
CA GLU A 49 -12.17 9.45 -14.54
C GLU A 49 -11.64 9.47 -13.12
N ARG A 50 -12.46 9.10 -12.14
CA ARG A 50 -12.03 8.92 -10.76
C ARG A 50 -11.28 7.62 -10.69
N ARG A 51 -10.00 7.72 -10.41
CA ARG A 51 -9.11 6.57 -10.28
C ARG A 51 -8.64 6.43 -8.85
N MET A 52 -8.51 5.20 -8.40
CA MET A 52 -7.85 4.91 -7.14
C MET A 52 -6.75 3.88 -7.37
N VAL A 53 -5.61 4.07 -6.71
CA VAL A 53 -4.50 3.11 -6.72
C VAL A 53 -4.45 2.44 -5.36
N LEU A 54 -4.50 1.12 -5.35
CA LEU A 54 -4.51 0.29 -4.15
C LEU A 54 -3.24 -0.55 -4.11
N ASN A 55 -2.38 -0.34 -3.13
CA ASN A 55 -1.26 -1.24 -2.86
C ASN A 55 -1.68 -2.24 -1.78
N ILE A 56 -1.59 -3.55 -2.08
CA ILE A 56 -1.84 -4.63 -1.12
C ILE A 56 -0.51 -5.30 -0.77
N GLY A 57 0.23 -4.67 0.14
CA GLY A 57 1.41 -5.24 0.77
C GLY A 57 1.06 -6.00 2.06
N GLY A 58 1.89 -5.88 3.09
CA GLY A 58 1.50 -6.31 4.44
C GLY A 58 0.30 -5.51 4.96
N ILE A 59 0.33 -4.19 4.77
CA ILE A 59 -0.78 -3.25 4.98
C ILE A 59 -1.33 -2.85 3.60
N ALA A 60 -2.64 -2.68 3.52
CA ALA A 60 -3.30 -2.14 2.34
C ALA A 60 -3.43 -0.61 2.45
N ASN A 61 -3.07 0.10 1.39
CA ASN A 61 -3.16 1.56 1.33
C ASN A 61 -3.72 2.05 0.00
N LEU A 62 -4.45 3.16 0.07
CA LEU A 62 -5.20 3.72 -1.04
C LEU A 62 -4.63 5.10 -1.40
N SER A 63 -4.51 5.38 -2.70
CA SER A 63 -4.28 6.71 -3.26
C SER A 63 -5.50 7.13 -4.07
N LEU A 64 -6.07 8.29 -3.74
CA LEU A 64 -7.27 8.84 -4.36
C LEU A 64 -6.90 9.86 -5.42
N LEU A 65 -7.10 9.50 -6.69
CA LEU A 65 -6.81 10.32 -7.86
C LEU A 65 -8.15 10.78 -8.46
N ILE A 66 -8.78 11.73 -7.78
CA ILE A 66 -10.10 12.25 -8.15
C ILE A 66 -9.91 13.58 -8.90
N PRO A 67 -10.50 13.76 -10.10
CA PRO A 67 -10.45 15.03 -10.82
C PRO A 67 -10.88 16.20 -9.94
N ASP A 68 -10.19 17.32 -10.08
CA ASP A 68 -10.44 18.58 -9.36
C ASP A 68 -10.39 18.49 -7.82
N GLN A 69 -9.85 17.40 -7.26
CA GLN A 69 -9.61 17.26 -5.83
C GLN A 69 -8.12 17.11 -5.52
N PRO A 70 -7.67 17.62 -4.35
CA PRO A 70 -6.35 17.27 -3.85
C PRO A 70 -6.22 15.75 -3.69
N VAL A 71 -5.07 15.23 -4.10
CA VAL A 71 -4.74 13.81 -3.89
C VAL A 71 -4.72 13.52 -2.41
N ARG A 72 -5.35 12.41 -2.03
CA ARG A 72 -5.39 11.90 -0.66
C ARG A 72 -4.83 10.48 -0.65
N GLY A 73 -4.32 10.04 0.49
CA GLY A 73 -3.96 8.65 0.68
C GLY A 73 -3.86 8.28 2.14
N TYR A 74 -4.16 7.02 2.45
CA TYR A 74 -4.21 6.49 3.82
C TYR A 74 -4.24 4.96 3.79
N ASP A 75 -4.01 4.35 4.96
CA ASP A 75 -4.07 2.90 5.12
C ASP A 75 -5.53 2.47 5.35
N THR A 76 -5.97 1.42 4.65
CA THR A 76 -7.32 0.85 4.82
C THR A 76 -7.35 -0.19 5.95
N GLY A 77 -6.20 -0.82 6.24
CA GLY A 77 -6.08 -1.87 7.24
C GLY A 77 -5.09 -2.98 6.82
N PRO A 78 -5.26 -4.21 7.33
CA PRO A 78 -4.38 -5.31 6.97
C PRO A 78 -4.54 -5.70 5.50
N GLY A 79 -3.41 -5.78 4.78
CA GLY A 79 -3.31 -6.43 3.49
C GLY A 79 -3.02 -7.93 3.69
N ASN A 80 -1.85 -8.40 3.25
CA ASN A 80 -1.47 -9.80 3.35
C ASN A 80 -1.03 -10.24 4.75
N MET A 81 -0.66 -9.32 5.66
CA MET A 81 0.11 -9.70 6.85
C MET A 81 -0.61 -10.67 7.81
N LEU A 82 -1.94 -10.58 7.94
CA LEU A 82 -2.71 -11.49 8.81
C LEU A 82 -2.87 -12.85 8.14
N MET A 83 -3.10 -12.87 6.81
CA MET A 83 -3.18 -14.09 6.01
C MET A 83 -1.85 -14.85 6.02
N ASP A 84 -0.73 -14.13 5.86
CA ASP A 84 0.63 -14.70 5.89
C ASP A 84 0.96 -15.25 7.28
N ALA A 85 0.64 -14.49 8.33
CA ALA A 85 0.90 -14.93 9.70
C ALA A 85 0.07 -16.17 10.07
N TRP A 86 -1.19 -16.26 9.60
CA TRP A 86 -2.05 -17.41 9.86
C TRP A 86 -1.56 -18.67 9.15
N ILE A 87 -1.27 -18.59 7.84
CA ILE A 87 -0.78 -19.76 7.11
C ILE A 87 0.62 -20.20 7.56
N TRP A 88 1.47 -19.26 7.98
CA TRP A 88 2.75 -19.60 8.59
C TRP A 88 2.55 -20.44 9.85
N ARG A 89 1.68 -20.01 10.77
CA ARG A 89 1.42 -20.72 12.03
C ARG A 89 0.75 -22.08 11.82
N GLN A 90 -0.16 -22.18 10.84
CA GLN A 90 -0.94 -23.41 10.61
C GLN A 90 -0.24 -24.42 9.69
N ARG A 91 0.59 -23.96 8.74
CA ARG A 91 1.15 -24.80 7.67
C ARG A 91 2.64 -24.61 7.41
N GLY A 92 3.31 -23.68 8.10
CA GLY A 92 4.73 -23.39 7.88
C GLY A 92 5.06 -22.78 6.51
N LYS A 93 4.07 -22.26 5.78
CA LYS A 93 4.26 -21.60 4.48
C LYS A 93 4.34 -20.09 4.65
N GLY A 94 5.16 -19.42 3.85
CA GLY A 94 5.37 -17.96 3.95
C GLY A 94 4.16 -17.11 3.55
N TYR A 95 3.32 -17.62 2.64
CA TYR A 95 2.08 -16.98 2.20
C TYR A 95 1.14 -18.02 1.56
N ASP A 96 -0.14 -17.67 1.39
CA ASP A 96 -1.14 -18.52 0.71
C ASP A 96 -1.09 -18.30 -0.80
N LYS A 97 -0.25 -19.10 -1.45
CA LYS A 97 -0.05 -19.02 -2.90
C LYS A 97 -1.36 -19.22 -3.64
N ASP A 98 -1.68 -18.27 -4.52
CA ASP A 98 -2.87 -18.24 -5.37
C ASP A 98 -4.20 -18.42 -4.59
N ALA A 99 -4.20 -18.07 -3.29
CA ALA A 99 -5.31 -18.31 -2.36
C ALA A 99 -5.80 -19.76 -2.33
N GLU A 100 -4.92 -20.74 -2.60
CA GLU A 100 -5.28 -22.16 -2.67
C GLU A 100 -5.91 -22.68 -1.38
N TRP A 101 -5.49 -22.15 -0.22
CA TRP A 101 -6.02 -22.56 1.07
C TRP A 101 -7.27 -21.79 1.45
N ALA A 102 -7.27 -20.46 1.31
CA ALA A 102 -8.44 -19.61 1.54
C ALA A 102 -9.63 -20.05 0.69
N SER A 103 -9.42 -20.42 -0.58
CA SER A 103 -10.48 -20.83 -1.52
C SER A 103 -11.17 -22.14 -1.15
N ARG A 104 -10.61 -22.93 -0.23
CA ARG A 104 -11.23 -24.17 0.28
C ARG A 104 -12.10 -23.91 1.51
N GLY A 105 -11.89 -22.78 2.16
CA GLY A 105 -12.63 -22.38 3.35
C GLY A 105 -13.94 -21.69 3.01
N LYS A 106 -14.72 -21.46 4.05
CA LYS A 106 -15.93 -20.64 4.03
C LYS A 106 -15.74 -19.46 4.96
N VAL A 107 -16.17 -18.29 4.52
CA VAL A 107 -16.16 -17.08 5.35
C VAL A 107 -17.04 -17.31 6.58
N VAL A 108 -16.45 -17.14 7.77
CA VAL A 108 -17.15 -17.22 9.06
C VAL A 108 -17.70 -15.83 9.38
N ILE A 109 -18.94 -15.58 8.99
CA ILE A 109 -19.58 -14.26 9.12
C ILE A 109 -19.49 -13.67 10.54
N PRO A 110 -19.74 -14.43 11.63
CA PRO A 110 -19.61 -13.89 12.98
C PRO A 110 -18.18 -13.41 13.32
N LEU A 111 -17.15 -14.15 12.88
CA LEU A 111 -15.75 -13.76 13.08
C LEU A 111 -15.41 -12.52 12.25
N LEU A 112 -15.85 -12.46 10.99
CA LEU A 112 -15.67 -11.29 10.13
C LEU A 112 -16.27 -10.04 10.77
N GLN A 113 -17.53 -10.11 11.23
CA GLN A 113 -18.22 -8.99 11.88
C GLN A 113 -17.50 -8.53 13.16
N GLN A 114 -17.00 -9.47 13.96
CA GLN A 114 -16.20 -9.13 15.14
C GLN A 114 -14.91 -8.40 14.76
N MET A 115 -14.19 -8.89 13.76
CA MET A 115 -12.97 -8.23 13.28
C MET A 115 -13.24 -6.83 12.72
N LEU A 116 -14.31 -6.67 11.92
CA LEU A 116 -14.72 -5.37 11.37
C LEU A 116 -15.16 -4.36 12.45
N SER A 117 -15.52 -4.83 13.64
CA SER A 117 -15.87 -3.94 14.76
C SER A 117 -14.68 -3.24 15.41
N ASP A 118 -13.45 -3.55 14.98
CA ASP A 118 -12.25 -2.87 15.47
C ASP A 118 -12.31 -1.34 15.17
N PRO A 119 -12.06 -0.46 16.17
CA PRO A 119 -12.18 0.99 16.01
C PRO A 119 -11.34 1.58 14.89
N TYR A 120 -10.26 0.91 14.48
CA TYR A 120 -9.42 1.37 13.37
C TYR A 120 -10.21 1.48 12.05
N PHE A 121 -11.12 0.56 11.78
CA PHE A 121 -11.88 0.54 10.53
C PHE A 121 -12.88 1.69 10.44
N ALA A 122 -13.48 2.08 11.57
CA ALA A 122 -14.42 3.21 11.67
C ALA A 122 -13.73 4.59 11.71
N ALA A 123 -12.44 4.67 12.00
CA ALA A 123 -11.71 5.94 12.07
C ALA A 123 -11.68 6.66 10.70
N PRO A 124 -11.90 7.99 10.65
CA PRO A 124 -11.80 8.76 9.40
C PRO A 124 -10.35 8.90 8.94
N ALA A 125 -10.17 9.17 7.64
CA ALA A 125 -8.86 9.57 7.10
C ALA A 125 -8.51 11.02 7.53
N PRO A 126 -7.21 11.38 7.65
CA PRO A 126 -6.03 10.55 7.41
C PRO A 126 -5.75 9.57 8.56
N LYS A 127 -5.41 8.32 8.23
CA LYS A 127 -5.02 7.29 9.19
C LYS A 127 -3.91 6.40 8.63
N SER A 128 -3.07 5.89 9.51
CA SER A 128 -2.00 4.93 9.17
C SER A 128 -1.90 3.84 10.24
N THR A 129 -1.38 2.68 9.86
CA THR A 129 -1.21 1.52 10.74
C THR A 129 -0.05 0.64 10.27
N GLY A 130 0.24 -0.40 11.04
CA GLY A 130 1.33 -1.30 10.76
C GLY A 130 1.25 -2.60 11.56
N ARG A 131 2.37 -3.33 11.55
CA ARG A 131 2.53 -4.61 12.26
C ARG A 131 2.45 -4.44 13.78
N GLU A 132 2.69 -3.25 14.28
CA GLU A 132 2.52 -2.89 15.69
C GLU A 132 1.06 -2.98 16.15
N TYR A 133 0.10 -2.77 15.24
CA TYR A 133 -1.33 -2.84 15.55
C TYR A 133 -1.95 -4.16 15.09
N PHE A 134 -1.93 -4.41 13.78
CA PHE A 134 -2.41 -5.66 13.19
C PHE A 134 -1.29 -6.69 13.19
N ASN A 135 -1.40 -7.68 14.07
CA ASN A 135 -0.43 -8.76 14.20
C ASN A 135 -1.10 -10.06 14.63
N TYR A 136 -0.30 -11.12 14.73
CA TYR A 136 -0.79 -12.42 15.15
C TYR A 136 -1.44 -12.38 16.56
N GLY A 137 -0.93 -11.55 17.48
CA GLY A 137 -1.54 -11.38 18.80
C GLY A 137 -2.91 -10.71 18.75
N TRP A 138 -3.13 -9.77 17.82
CA TRP A 138 -4.47 -9.25 17.51
C TRP A 138 -5.38 -10.37 17.01
N LEU A 139 -4.91 -11.20 16.08
CA LEU A 139 -5.67 -12.32 15.54
C LEU A 139 -6.02 -13.36 16.63
N GLU A 140 -5.10 -13.71 17.52
CA GLU A 140 -5.35 -14.62 18.64
C GLU A 140 -6.48 -14.14 19.54
N ARG A 141 -6.54 -12.84 19.84
CA ARG A 141 -7.63 -12.25 20.63
C ARG A 141 -8.96 -12.37 19.90
N GLN A 142 -8.98 -12.15 18.59
CA GLN A 142 -10.20 -12.29 17.79
C GLN A 142 -10.70 -13.74 17.77
N LEU A 143 -9.79 -14.71 17.64
CA LEU A 143 -10.11 -16.14 17.59
C LEU A 143 -10.48 -16.75 18.95
N ALA A 144 -10.16 -16.10 20.07
CA ALA A 144 -10.42 -16.63 21.41
C ALA A 144 -11.90 -16.97 21.68
N MET A 145 -12.82 -16.26 21.02
CA MET A 145 -14.28 -16.50 21.13
C MET A 145 -14.82 -17.50 20.11
N PHE A 146 -13.97 -18.03 19.22
CA PHE A 146 -14.34 -18.97 18.17
C PHE A 146 -13.49 -20.26 18.24
N PRO A 147 -13.69 -21.10 19.27
CA PRO A 147 -12.97 -22.36 19.35
C PRO A 147 -13.34 -23.28 18.17
N ALA A 148 -12.35 -24.05 17.70
CA ALA A 148 -12.52 -25.14 16.72
C ALA A 148 -12.94 -24.73 15.30
N LEU A 149 -12.64 -23.49 14.84
CA LEU A 149 -12.75 -23.16 13.42
C LEU A 149 -11.71 -23.93 12.59
N ALA A 150 -12.11 -24.37 11.38
CA ALA A 150 -11.16 -24.92 10.42
C ALA A 150 -10.16 -23.84 9.99
N GLY A 151 -8.91 -24.23 9.75
CA GLY A 151 -7.86 -23.27 9.43
C GLY A 151 -8.13 -22.52 8.12
N GLU A 152 -8.62 -23.22 7.10
CA GLU A 152 -9.04 -22.67 5.82
C GLU A 152 -10.20 -21.67 5.97
N ASP A 153 -11.13 -21.90 6.89
CA ASP A 153 -12.26 -20.99 7.13
C ASP A 153 -11.76 -19.67 7.74
N VAL A 154 -10.80 -19.73 8.66
CA VAL A 154 -10.14 -18.53 9.19
C VAL A 154 -9.37 -17.81 8.08
N GLN A 155 -8.63 -18.53 7.23
CA GLN A 155 -7.90 -17.92 6.10
C GLN A 155 -8.85 -17.24 5.10
N ALA A 156 -9.97 -17.88 4.77
CA ALA A 156 -11.02 -17.30 3.92
C ALA A 156 -11.61 -16.04 4.56
N THR A 157 -11.85 -16.07 5.86
CA THR A 157 -12.39 -14.92 6.62
C THR A 157 -11.41 -13.76 6.69
N LEU A 158 -10.11 -14.02 6.81
CA LEU A 158 -9.07 -12.98 6.76
C LEU A 158 -8.95 -12.37 5.36
N THR A 159 -9.07 -13.18 4.31
CA THR A 159 -9.12 -12.68 2.93
C THR A 159 -10.33 -11.75 2.73
N GLU A 160 -11.50 -12.15 3.24
CA GLU A 160 -12.70 -11.34 3.18
C GLU A 160 -12.56 -10.05 3.98
N LEU A 161 -11.95 -10.07 5.17
CA LEU A 161 -11.68 -8.87 5.98
C LEU A 161 -10.90 -7.83 5.18
N THR A 162 -9.82 -8.24 4.51
CA THR A 162 -9.02 -7.34 3.67
C THR A 162 -9.86 -6.79 2.52
N ALA A 163 -10.63 -7.63 1.82
CA ALA A 163 -11.48 -7.20 0.70
C ALA A 163 -12.56 -6.20 1.15
N THR A 164 -13.27 -6.51 2.25
CA THR A 164 -14.35 -5.68 2.80
C THR A 164 -13.83 -4.33 3.27
N THR A 165 -12.74 -4.30 4.06
CA THR A 165 -12.21 -3.04 4.58
C THR A 165 -11.69 -2.13 3.49
N ILE A 166 -11.11 -2.67 2.42
CA ILE A 166 -10.73 -1.90 1.23
C ILE A 166 -11.97 -1.36 0.52
N ALA A 167 -12.96 -2.22 0.22
CA ALA A 167 -14.15 -1.84 -0.53
C ALA A 167 -14.95 -0.75 0.19
N GLU A 168 -15.12 -0.86 1.51
CA GLU A 168 -15.75 0.16 2.34
C GLU A 168 -15.05 1.52 2.21
N GLN A 169 -13.71 1.55 2.24
CA GLN A 169 -12.96 2.80 2.13
C GLN A 169 -13.04 3.43 0.72
N VAL A 170 -13.12 2.61 -0.33
CA VAL A 170 -13.38 3.07 -1.71
C VAL A 170 -14.76 3.72 -1.80
N LEU A 171 -15.79 3.06 -1.25
CA LEU A 171 -17.17 3.57 -1.26
C LEU A 171 -17.33 4.84 -0.41
N LEU A 172 -16.75 4.87 0.80
CA LEU A 172 -16.75 6.06 1.67
C LEU A 172 -16.06 7.26 1.01
N SER A 173 -15.14 7.02 0.09
CA SER A 173 -14.48 8.06 -0.71
C SER A 173 -15.29 8.52 -1.92
N GLY A 174 -16.55 8.07 -2.05
CA GLY A 174 -17.45 8.39 -3.15
C GLY A 174 -17.28 7.50 -4.38
N GLY A 175 -16.64 6.34 -4.23
CA GLY A 175 -16.41 5.40 -5.32
C GLY A 175 -15.42 5.88 -6.39
N CYS A 176 -15.11 4.97 -7.30
CA CYS A 176 -14.27 5.22 -8.47
C CYS A 176 -14.73 4.38 -9.66
N GLU A 177 -14.48 4.87 -10.87
CA GLU A 177 -14.69 4.06 -12.07
C GLU A 177 -13.62 2.99 -12.20
N ARG A 178 -12.39 3.23 -11.73
CA ARG A 178 -11.30 2.25 -11.78
C ARG A 178 -10.47 2.20 -10.50
N LEU A 179 -10.30 0.98 -10.01
CA LEU A 179 -9.41 0.62 -8.90
C LEU A 179 -8.23 -0.18 -9.45
N MET A 180 -7.05 0.42 -9.49
CA MET A 180 -5.82 -0.20 -9.99
C MET A 180 -5.01 -0.77 -8.82
N VAL A 181 -4.78 -2.08 -8.82
CA VAL A 181 -4.20 -2.82 -7.71
C VAL A 181 -2.74 -3.17 -7.99
N CYS A 182 -1.86 -2.90 -7.03
CA CYS A 182 -0.44 -3.27 -7.03
C CYS A 182 -0.02 -3.95 -5.72
N GLY A 183 1.26 -4.32 -5.61
CA GLY A 183 1.79 -5.09 -4.49
C GLY A 183 1.41 -6.57 -4.54
N GLY A 184 1.97 -7.38 -3.63
CA GLY A 184 1.85 -8.84 -3.67
C GLY A 184 0.40 -9.35 -3.64
N GLY A 185 -0.53 -8.62 -3.02
CA GLY A 185 -1.94 -9.00 -2.97
C GLY A 185 -2.68 -8.89 -4.30
N SER A 186 -2.16 -8.17 -5.30
CA SER A 186 -2.74 -8.17 -6.66
C SER A 186 -2.69 -9.56 -7.32
N ARG A 187 -1.80 -10.44 -6.83
CA ARG A 187 -1.64 -11.83 -7.28
C ARG A 187 -2.53 -12.81 -6.55
N ASN A 188 -3.32 -12.37 -5.57
CA ASN A 188 -4.27 -13.21 -4.87
C ASN A 188 -5.60 -13.22 -5.67
N PRO A 189 -5.92 -14.28 -6.43
CA PRO A 189 -7.08 -14.29 -7.31
C PRO A 189 -8.40 -14.23 -6.55
N LEU A 190 -8.46 -14.83 -5.35
CA LEU A 190 -9.64 -14.76 -4.50
C LEU A 190 -9.87 -13.31 -4.04
N LEU A 191 -8.83 -12.64 -3.54
CA LEU A 191 -8.92 -11.25 -3.08
C LEU A 191 -9.36 -10.30 -4.21
N MET A 192 -8.78 -10.43 -5.40
CA MET A 192 -9.17 -9.64 -6.58
C MET A 192 -10.63 -9.90 -6.97
N ALA A 193 -11.08 -11.16 -6.96
CA ALA A 193 -12.48 -11.51 -7.23
C ALA A 193 -13.43 -10.96 -6.17
N ARG A 194 -13.06 -10.98 -4.89
CA ARG A 194 -13.86 -10.40 -3.80
C ARG A 194 -13.95 -8.88 -3.92
N LEU A 195 -12.86 -8.18 -4.25
CA LEU A 195 -12.88 -6.74 -4.49
C LEU A 195 -13.83 -6.37 -5.64
N ALA A 196 -13.75 -7.07 -6.77
CA ALA A 196 -14.65 -6.87 -7.90
C ALA A 196 -16.13 -7.12 -7.54
N ALA A 197 -16.41 -8.14 -6.72
CA ALA A 197 -17.76 -8.45 -6.26
C ALA A 197 -18.32 -7.40 -5.27
N LEU A 198 -17.47 -6.83 -4.42
CA LEU A 198 -17.84 -5.83 -3.41
C LEU A 198 -17.96 -4.41 -3.98
N LEU A 199 -17.41 -4.15 -5.16
CA LEU A 199 -17.41 -2.85 -5.83
C LEU A 199 -18.13 -2.91 -7.18
N PRO A 200 -19.45 -3.18 -7.21
CA PRO A 200 -20.19 -3.22 -8.46
C PRO A 200 -20.14 -1.86 -9.15
N GLY A 201 -19.70 -1.84 -10.41
CA GLY A 201 -19.54 -0.63 -11.21
C GLY A 201 -18.14 -0.01 -11.18
N THR A 202 -17.22 -0.54 -10.35
CA THR A 202 -15.79 -0.21 -10.41
C THR A 202 -15.06 -1.28 -11.22
N GLU A 203 -14.26 -0.85 -12.19
CA GLU A 203 -13.32 -1.71 -12.89
C GLU A 203 -12.12 -1.99 -11.98
N VAL A 204 -12.02 -3.21 -11.44
CA VAL A 204 -10.90 -3.65 -10.61
C VAL A 204 -9.87 -4.34 -11.50
N THR A 205 -8.70 -3.72 -11.63
CA THR A 205 -7.61 -4.15 -12.54
C THR A 205 -6.27 -4.11 -11.82
N THR A 206 -5.25 -4.73 -12.39
CA THR A 206 -3.88 -4.57 -11.90
C THR A 206 -3.23 -3.33 -12.49
N THR A 207 -2.20 -2.78 -11.85
CA THR A 207 -1.42 -1.69 -12.48
C THR A 207 -0.65 -2.17 -13.71
N ASP A 208 -0.35 -3.47 -13.82
CA ASP A 208 0.31 -4.07 -14.98
C ASP A 208 -0.50 -3.85 -16.26
N GLU A 209 -1.83 -3.92 -16.17
CA GLU A 209 -2.74 -3.62 -17.29
C GLU A 209 -2.72 -2.15 -17.70
N ALA A 210 -2.34 -1.25 -16.78
CA ALA A 210 -2.08 0.16 -17.06
C ALA A 210 -0.64 0.43 -17.53
N GLY A 211 0.16 -0.62 -17.77
CA GLY A 211 1.55 -0.53 -18.26
C GLY A 211 2.59 -0.27 -17.16
N ILE A 212 2.21 -0.36 -15.88
CA ILE A 212 3.12 -0.16 -14.75
C ILE A 212 3.18 -1.43 -13.92
N SER A 213 4.33 -2.10 -13.91
CA SER A 213 4.41 -3.35 -13.17
C SER A 213 4.12 -3.15 -11.69
N GLY A 214 3.20 -3.94 -11.15
CA GLY A 214 2.81 -3.86 -9.74
C GLY A 214 3.96 -4.17 -8.77
N ASP A 215 4.92 -4.98 -9.20
CA ASP A 215 6.14 -5.32 -8.44
C ASP A 215 7.14 -4.15 -8.40
N ASP A 216 7.15 -3.34 -9.46
CA ASP A 216 8.11 -2.25 -9.63
C ASP A 216 7.58 -0.90 -9.13
N MET A 217 6.29 -0.81 -8.78
CA MET A 217 5.61 0.46 -8.45
C MET A 217 6.37 1.30 -7.42
N GLU A 218 6.80 0.69 -6.30
CA GLU A 218 7.56 1.42 -5.27
C GLU A 218 8.95 1.81 -5.77
N ALA A 219 9.66 0.92 -6.47
CA ALA A 219 11.00 1.20 -6.99
C ALA A 219 10.96 2.34 -8.04
N LEU A 220 9.97 2.31 -8.95
CA LEU A 220 9.70 3.36 -9.92
C LEU A 220 9.34 4.68 -9.25
N ALA A 221 8.55 4.65 -8.16
CA ALA A 221 8.24 5.85 -7.40
C ALA A 221 9.50 6.50 -6.81
N PHE A 222 10.44 5.72 -6.28
CA PHE A 222 11.71 6.25 -5.77
C PHE A 222 12.65 6.73 -6.88
N ALA A 223 12.68 6.05 -8.03
CA ALA A 223 13.39 6.54 -9.21
C ALA A 223 12.81 7.88 -9.71
N TRP A 224 11.48 8.00 -9.73
CA TRP A 224 10.80 9.25 -10.07
C TRP A 224 11.06 10.35 -9.03
N LEU A 225 11.08 10.04 -7.74
CA LEU A 225 11.45 11.00 -6.70
C LEU A 225 12.89 11.51 -6.89
N ALA A 226 13.83 10.62 -7.21
CA ALA A 226 15.19 11.02 -7.54
C ALA A 226 15.23 11.98 -8.75
N TYR A 227 14.46 11.69 -9.81
CA TYR A 227 14.31 12.60 -10.96
C TYR A 227 13.73 13.96 -10.56
N ARG A 228 12.69 14.00 -9.72
CA ARG A 228 12.09 15.24 -9.21
C ARG A 228 13.11 16.07 -8.43
N THR A 229 13.90 15.43 -7.56
CA THR A 229 14.98 16.10 -6.81
C THR A 229 16.02 16.70 -7.74
N MET A 230 16.49 15.94 -8.73
CA MET A 230 17.48 16.40 -9.70
C MET A 230 16.95 17.53 -10.59
N SER A 231 15.64 17.59 -10.79
CA SER A 231 14.94 18.62 -11.57
C SER A 231 14.51 19.83 -10.74
N GLY A 232 14.78 19.85 -9.43
CA GLY A 232 14.35 20.93 -8.54
C GLY A 232 12.84 21.02 -8.35
N LEU A 233 12.12 19.90 -8.52
CA LEU A 233 10.66 19.84 -8.43
C LEU A 233 10.20 19.18 -7.12
N PRO A 234 9.03 19.57 -6.56
CA PRO A 234 8.51 18.96 -5.34
C PRO A 234 8.23 17.46 -5.46
N GLY A 235 8.48 16.69 -4.40
CA GLY A 235 8.21 15.25 -4.36
C GLY A 235 7.06 14.85 -3.42
N ASN A 236 6.67 15.72 -2.49
CA ASN A 236 5.55 15.48 -1.58
C ASN A 236 4.25 16.14 -2.09
N LEU A 237 3.17 15.79 -1.40
CA LEU A 237 1.87 16.46 -1.53
C LEU A 237 1.40 16.83 -0.12
N PRO A 238 1.27 18.14 0.22
CA PRO A 238 0.76 18.59 1.51
C PRO A 238 -0.58 17.95 1.91
N SER A 239 -1.48 17.76 0.93
CA SER A 239 -2.78 17.13 1.11
C SER A 239 -2.71 15.66 1.53
N VAL A 240 -1.55 15.01 1.36
CA VAL A 240 -1.30 13.61 1.72
C VAL A 240 -0.54 13.54 3.04
N THR A 241 0.59 14.24 3.14
CA THR A 241 1.50 14.06 4.28
C THR A 241 1.21 14.98 5.44
N GLY A 242 0.43 16.05 5.24
CA GLY A 242 0.20 17.10 6.24
C GLY A 242 1.34 18.13 6.36
N ALA A 243 2.33 18.09 5.47
CA ALA A 243 3.38 19.11 5.42
C ALA A 243 2.79 20.50 5.12
N SER A 244 3.41 21.56 5.64
CA SER A 244 2.92 22.94 5.47
C SER A 244 2.96 23.44 4.02
N GLU A 245 3.83 22.89 3.18
CA GLU A 245 4.00 23.29 1.78
C GLU A 245 4.62 22.18 0.91
N PRO A 246 4.48 22.26 -0.43
CA PRO A 246 5.21 21.37 -1.34
C PRO A 246 6.73 21.61 -1.25
N THR A 247 7.52 20.55 -1.25
CA THR A 247 8.97 20.62 -1.10
C THR A 247 9.72 19.57 -1.92
N ILE A 248 10.96 19.90 -2.29
CA ILE A 248 11.88 18.98 -2.97
C ILE A 248 12.35 17.93 -1.96
N LEU A 249 12.04 16.66 -2.17
CA LEU A 249 12.45 15.59 -1.26
C LEU A 249 13.87 15.11 -1.55
N GLY A 250 14.46 14.46 -0.54
CA GLY A 250 15.75 13.79 -0.67
C GLY A 250 16.98 14.70 -0.61
N ALA A 251 18.14 14.06 -0.51
CA ALA A 251 19.46 14.67 -0.54
C ALA A 251 20.28 14.03 -1.67
N ILE A 252 21.10 14.85 -2.35
CA ILE A 252 21.96 14.41 -3.45
C ILE A 252 23.32 13.99 -2.88
N TYR A 253 23.71 12.77 -3.20
CA TYR A 253 25.01 12.17 -2.86
C TYR A 253 25.77 11.97 -4.19
N PRO A 254 26.65 12.92 -4.56
CA PRO A 254 27.28 12.93 -5.88
C PRO A 254 28.25 11.75 -6.04
N ALA A 255 28.21 11.10 -7.20
CA ALA A 255 29.31 10.24 -7.62
C ALA A 255 30.51 11.08 -8.07
N ASN A 256 31.71 10.54 -7.85
CA ASN A 256 32.90 11.13 -8.44
C ASN A 256 32.83 11.04 -9.97
N PRO A 257 33.39 12.03 -10.70
CA PRO A 257 33.57 11.91 -12.14
C PRO A 257 34.29 10.59 -12.44
N ARG A 258 33.80 9.82 -13.41
CA ARG A 258 34.56 8.67 -13.90
C ARG A 258 35.89 9.20 -14.39
N HIS A 259 36.99 8.82 -13.73
CA HIS A 259 38.30 9.00 -14.33
C HIS A 259 38.26 8.18 -15.63
N ASN A 260 38.33 8.86 -16.77
CA ASN A 260 38.62 8.22 -18.03
C ASN A 260 39.90 7.41 -17.81
N GLN A 261 39.77 6.09 -17.69
CA GLN A 261 40.89 5.20 -17.94
C GLN A 261 41.11 5.28 -19.45
N SER A 262 41.93 6.25 -19.84
CA SER A 262 42.60 6.31 -21.14
C SER A 262 43.61 5.17 -21.25
#